data_AF-A0A2N2SGD5-F1
#
_entry.id   AF-A0A2N2SGD5-F1
#
_cell.length_a   1.000
_cell.length_b   1.000
_cell.length_c   1.000
_cell.angle_alpha   90.00
_cell.angle_beta   90.00
_cell.angle_gamma   90.00
#
_symmetry.space_group_name_H-M   'P 1'
#
loop_
_entity.id
_entity.type
_entity.pdbx_description
1 polymer ?
#
loop_
_entity_poly.entity_id
_entity_poly.type
_entity_poly.pdbx_seq_one_letter_code
_entity_poly.pdbx_strand_id
1 'polypeptide(L)'
;MSNQTPHDWLNEHGDYLYRFALARLRDTHLAEDAVQETLLAAIQSQTYEGKSAPRTWLTGILKHKIIDLIRKQSREKPSEDLSQTVADEGVVDEFFNESGHWADRPQAWAAPDDELEQKQFLVILQNCMDRLPKKLSRLFLMRDIFEDDNQAICKELEISPTNAWVMLYRARMGLRKCLELHWLET
;
A
#
# COMPACT_ATOMS: atom_id res chain seq x y z
N MET A 1 -26.05 -23.23 5.14
CA MET A 1 -24.81 -22.84 4.43
C MET A 1 -25.26 -22.08 3.19
N SER A 2 -25.33 -20.75 3.28
CA SER A 2 -25.89 -19.92 2.21
C SER A 2 -24.85 -19.79 1.10
N ASN A 3 -25.16 -20.31 -0.08
CA ASN A 3 -24.40 -20.07 -1.30
C ASN A 3 -24.42 -18.57 -1.57
N GLN A 4 -23.35 -17.84 -1.23
CA GLN A 4 -23.19 -16.45 -1.63
C GLN A 4 -23.04 -16.43 -3.16
N THR A 5 -24.10 -16.02 -3.84
CA THR A 5 -24.10 -15.83 -5.28
C THR A 5 -23.30 -14.57 -5.63
N PRO A 6 -22.56 -14.53 -6.76
CA PRO A 6 -21.80 -13.36 -7.18
C PRO A 6 -22.58 -12.04 -7.29
N HIS A 7 -23.92 -12.11 -7.29
CA HIS A 7 -24.83 -10.97 -7.45
C HIS A 7 -24.70 -9.89 -6.37
N ASP A 8 -24.32 -10.24 -5.14
CA ASP A 8 -24.28 -9.27 -4.04
C ASP A 8 -22.88 -8.72 -3.75
N TRP A 9 -21.83 -9.21 -4.45
CA TRP A 9 -20.45 -8.79 -4.17
C TRP A 9 -20.19 -7.31 -4.37
N LEU A 10 -20.89 -6.66 -5.31
CA LEU A 10 -20.80 -5.21 -5.47
C LEU A 10 -21.29 -4.48 -4.21
N ASN A 11 -22.45 -4.88 -3.69
CA ASN A 11 -23.04 -4.25 -2.51
C ASN A 11 -22.23 -4.58 -1.24
N GLU A 12 -21.76 -5.81 -1.10
CA GLU A 12 -21.07 -6.27 0.11
C GLU A 12 -19.60 -5.85 0.18
N HIS A 13 -18.94 -5.65 -0.96
CA HIS A 13 -17.48 -5.48 -1.02
C HIS A 13 -17.02 -4.30 -1.88
N GLY A 14 -17.90 -3.69 -2.68
CA GLY A 14 -17.56 -2.61 -3.62
C GLY A 14 -16.87 -1.43 -2.94
N ASP A 15 -17.43 -0.90 -1.85
CA ASP A 15 -16.86 0.23 -1.11
C ASP A 15 -15.44 -0.05 -0.58
N TYR A 16 -15.24 -1.26 -0.04
CA TYR A 16 -13.94 -1.68 0.46
C TYR A 16 -12.92 -1.79 -0.68
N LEU A 17 -13.29 -2.47 -1.77
CA LEU A 17 -12.44 -2.65 -2.95
C LEU A 17 -12.11 -1.30 -3.59
N TYR A 18 -13.08 -0.39 -3.65
CA TYR A 18 -12.89 0.94 -4.22
C TYR A 18 -11.91 1.76 -3.40
N ARG A 19 -12.08 1.82 -2.08
CA ARG A 19 -11.13 2.51 -1.19
C ARG A 19 -9.74 1.89 -1.26
N PHE A 20 -9.67 0.56 -1.34
CA PHE A 20 -8.42 -0.17 -1.51
C PHE A 20 -7.71 0.22 -2.81
N ALA A 21 -8.44 0.31 -3.92
CA ALA A 21 -7.91 0.72 -5.22
C ALA A 21 -7.53 2.21 -5.25
N LEU A 22 -8.39 3.08 -4.72
CA LEU A 22 -8.20 4.53 -4.69
C LEU A 22 -6.94 4.92 -3.91
N ALA A 23 -6.70 4.28 -2.76
CA ALA A 23 -5.48 4.47 -1.96
C ALA A 23 -4.19 4.18 -2.75
N ARG A 24 -4.26 3.30 -3.76
CA ARG A 24 -3.09 2.80 -4.52
C ARG A 24 -2.93 3.48 -5.86
N LEU A 25 -4.02 3.77 -6.56
CA LEU A 25 -4.02 4.35 -7.91
C LEU A 25 -4.05 5.88 -7.88
N ARG A 26 -4.56 6.49 -6.79
CA ARG A 26 -4.71 7.95 -6.64
C ARG A 26 -5.46 8.62 -7.81
N ASP A 27 -6.33 7.85 -8.45
CA ASP A 27 -7.14 8.25 -9.59
C ASP A 27 -8.50 7.58 -9.43
N THR A 28 -9.55 8.39 -9.32
CA THR A 28 -10.91 7.90 -9.05
C THR A 28 -11.42 7.04 -10.19
N HIS A 29 -11.09 7.39 -11.43
CA HIS A 29 -11.57 6.66 -12.61
C HIS A 29 -10.87 5.31 -12.73
N LEU A 30 -9.55 5.27 -12.53
CA LEU A 30 -8.81 4.01 -12.54
C LEU A 30 -9.18 3.11 -11.36
N ALA A 31 -9.50 3.69 -10.20
CA ALA A 31 -9.99 2.92 -9.07
C ALA A 31 -11.36 2.30 -9.36
N GLU A 32 -12.31 3.05 -9.93
CA GLU A 32 -13.61 2.54 -10.36
C GLU A 32 -13.46 1.41 -11.38
N ASP A 33 -12.66 1.64 -12.43
CA ASP A 33 -12.42 0.66 -13.49
C ASP A 33 -11.78 -0.62 -12.94
N ALA A 34 -10.77 -0.51 -12.06
CA ALA A 34 -10.12 -1.66 -11.45
C ALA A 34 -11.10 -2.51 -10.63
N VAL A 35 -12.03 -1.88 -9.90
CA VAL A 35 -13.07 -2.59 -9.15
C VAL A 35 -14.07 -3.26 -10.11
N GLN A 36 -14.52 -2.56 -11.15
CA GLN A 36 -15.43 -3.12 -12.14
C GLN A 36 -14.82 -4.34 -12.84
N GLU A 37 -13.58 -4.23 -13.32
CA GLU A 37 -12.86 -5.34 -13.93
C GLU A 37 -12.67 -6.52 -12.97
N THR A 38 -12.43 -6.23 -11.68
CA THR A 38 -12.30 -7.27 -10.65
C THR A 38 -13.59 -8.05 -10.49
N LEU A 39 -14.72 -7.35 -10.35
CA LEU A 39 -16.03 -7.98 -10.18
C LEU A 39 -16.43 -8.77 -11.44
N LEU A 40 -16.17 -8.21 -12.64
CA LEU A 40 -16.38 -8.90 -13.91
C LEU A 40 -15.54 -10.18 -14.01
N ALA A 41 -14.25 -10.11 -13.72
CA ALA A 41 -13.36 -11.26 -13.74
C ALA A 41 -13.80 -12.33 -12.72
N ALA A 42 -14.26 -11.90 -11.55
CA ALA A 42 -14.75 -12.77 -10.50
C ALA A 42 -16.04 -13.50 -10.89
N ILE A 43 -16.98 -12.82 -11.55
CA ILE A 43 -18.22 -13.42 -12.07
C ILE A 43 -17.91 -14.41 -13.21
N GLN A 44 -16.98 -14.05 -14.10
CA GLN A 44 -16.62 -14.86 -15.26
C GLN A 44 -15.84 -16.12 -14.88
N SER A 45 -14.98 -16.05 -13.87
CA SER A 45 -14.09 -17.16 -13.54
C SER A 45 -14.83 -18.36 -12.96
N GLN A 46 -15.96 -18.17 -12.26
CA GLN A 46 -16.70 -19.20 -11.52
C GLN A 46 -15.81 -20.11 -10.63
N THR A 47 -14.56 -19.71 -10.34
CA THR A 47 -13.52 -20.52 -9.69
C THR A 47 -13.43 -20.27 -8.19
N TYR A 48 -14.37 -19.51 -7.63
CA TYR A 48 -14.40 -19.30 -6.19
C TYR A 48 -14.87 -20.58 -5.49
N GLU A 49 -13.91 -21.36 -5.00
CA GLU A 49 -14.13 -22.65 -4.32
C GLU A 49 -14.45 -22.51 -2.82
N GLY A 50 -14.66 -21.29 -2.30
CA GLY A 50 -14.99 -21.07 -0.88
C GLY A 50 -13.83 -21.34 0.09
N LYS A 51 -12.59 -21.49 -0.40
CA LYS A 51 -11.40 -21.78 0.41
C LYS A 51 -10.89 -20.59 1.25
N SER A 52 -11.41 -19.39 1.01
CA SER A 52 -11.10 -18.15 1.74
C SER A 52 -12.34 -17.25 1.73
N ALA A 53 -12.41 -16.21 2.56
CA ALA A 53 -13.52 -15.26 2.49
C ALA A 53 -13.58 -14.56 1.11
N PRO A 54 -14.78 -14.25 0.56
CA PRO A 54 -14.89 -13.64 -0.76
C PRO A 54 -14.13 -12.32 -0.88
N ARG A 55 -14.18 -11.49 0.16
CA ARG A 55 -13.41 -10.23 0.23
C ARG A 55 -11.91 -10.47 0.03
N THR A 56 -11.33 -11.48 0.68
CA THR A 56 -9.90 -11.81 0.56
C THR A 56 -9.57 -12.23 -0.86
N TRP A 57 -10.40 -13.09 -1.45
CA TRP A 57 -10.21 -13.57 -2.81
C TRP A 57 -10.34 -12.44 -3.87
N LEU A 58 -11.38 -11.61 -3.75
CA LEU A 58 -11.59 -10.43 -4.61
C LEU A 58 -10.43 -9.43 -4.50
N THR A 59 -9.91 -9.22 -3.28
CA THR A 59 -8.74 -8.35 -3.06
C THR A 59 -7.51 -8.91 -3.79
N GLY A 60 -7.35 -10.22 -3.83
CA GLY A 60 -6.29 -10.88 -4.60
C GLY A 60 -6.40 -10.58 -6.10
N ILE A 61 -7.59 -10.67 -6.68
CA ILE A 61 -7.83 -10.32 -8.09
C ILE A 61 -7.55 -8.83 -8.33
N LEU A 62 -8.11 -7.95 -7.49
CA LEU A 62 -7.94 -6.50 -7.59
C LEU A 62 -6.48 -6.07 -7.50
N LYS A 63 -5.69 -6.72 -6.63
CA LYS A 63 -4.26 -6.45 -6.48
C LYS A 63 -3.51 -6.66 -7.80
N HIS A 64 -3.79 -7.74 -8.53
CA HIS A 64 -3.18 -7.97 -9.85
C HIS A 64 -3.55 -6.86 -10.85
N LYS A 65 -4.82 -6.45 -10.89
CA LYS A 65 -5.30 -5.36 -11.75
C LYS A 65 -4.62 -4.02 -11.44
N ILE A 66 -4.53 -3.66 -10.16
CA ILE A 66 -3.83 -2.45 -9.72
C ILE A 66 -2.37 -2.48 -10.13
N ILE A 67 -1.69 -3.62 -9.98
CA ILE A 67 -0.29 -3.78 -10.38
C ILE A 67 -0.12 -3.52 -11.89
N ASP A 68 -0.99 -4.10 -12.72
CA ASP A 68 -0.92 -3.92 -14.18
C ASP A 68 -1.16 -2.46 -14.59
N LEU A 69 -2.13 -1.78 -13.96
CA LEU A 69 -2.40 -0.36 -14.19
C LEU A 69 -1.22 0.53 -13.79
N ILE A 70 -0.62 0.29 -12.62
CA ILE A 70 0.54 1.05 -12.13
C ILE A 70 1.76 0.83 -13.04
N ARG A 71 1.98 -0.41 -13.51
CA ARG A 71 3.05 -0.73 -14.47
C ARG A 71 2.84 -0.02 -15.81
N LYS A 72 1.60 0.05 -16.29
CA LYS A 72 1.24 0.76 -17.52
C LYS A 72 1.51 2.26 -17.41
N GLN A 73 1.04 2.90 -16.32
CA GLN A 73 1.29 4.31 -16.07
C GLN A 73 2.78 4.66 -15.99
N SER A 74 3.58 3.79 -15.37
CA SER A 74 5.04 3.95 -15.28
C SER A 74 5.73 3.98 -16.64
N ARG A 75 5.22 3.22 -17.62
CA ARG A 75 5.75 3.18 -18.99
C ARG A 75 5.31 4.37 -19.84
N GLU A 76 4.10 4.88 -19.59
CA GLU A 76 3.48 5.96 -20.38
C GLU A 76 3.90 7.36 -19.91
N LYS A 77 4.33 7.51 -18.65
CA LYS A 77 4.97 8.72 -18.15
C LYS A 77 6.46 8.44 -17.95
N PRO A 78 7.34 8.85 -18.88
CA PRO A 78 8.77 8.89 -18.60
C PRO A 78 8.96 9.62 -17.28
N SER A 79 9.63 8.98 -16.32
CA SER A 79 9.98 9.62 -15.06
C SER A 79 10.67 10.94 -15.40
N GLU A 80 10.03 12.07 -15.07
CA GLU A 80 10.78 13.28 -14.84
C GLU A 80 11.88 12.91 -13.86
N ASP A 81 13.11 13.17 -14.25
CA ASP A 81 14.33 12.73 -13.61
C ASP A 81 14.35 13.19 -12.14
N LEU A 82 13.87 12.31 -11.24
CA LEU A 82 13.89 12.48 -9.79
C LEU A 82 15.16 11.84 -9.21
N SER A 83 16.29 11.98 -9.91
CA SER A 83 17.62 11.59 -9.43
C SER A 83 18.11 12.43 -8.23
N GLN A 84 17.35 13.41 -7.77
CA GLN A 84 17.69 14.23 -6.60
C GLN A 84 16.70 14.01 -5.47
N THR A 85 16.96 13.01 -4.62
CA THR A 85 16.69 12.99 -3.15
C THR A 85 16.80 11.55 -2.60
N VAL A 86 17.91 10.86 -2.84
CA VAL A 86 18.30 9.68 -2.03
C VAL A 86 19.54 9.97 -1.17
N ALA A 87 20.01 11.21 -1.16
CA ALA A 87 21.13 11.68 -0.34
C ALA A 87 20.62 12.50 0.85
N ASP A 88 19.82 11.89 1.73
CA ASP A 88 19.70 12.39 3.09
C ASP A 88 20.02 11.24 4.05
N GLU A 89 21.32 11.08 4.31
CA GLU A 89 21.86 10.17 5.32
C GLU A 89 21.48 10.61 6.74
N GLY A 90 21.06 11.87 6.94
CA GLY A 90 20.79 12.44 8.27
C GLY A 90 19.52 11.93 8.96
N VAL A 91 18.49 11.49 8.22
CA VAL A 91 17.20 11.08 8.82
C VAL A 91 17.29 9.72 9.53
N VAL A 92 18.23 8.86 9.15
CA VAL A 92 18.37 7.52 9.76
C VAL A 92 19.10 7.62 11.10
N ASP A 93 20.05 8.54 11.22
CA ASP A 93 20.90 8.71 12.40
C ASP A 93 20.12 9.28 13.60
N GLU A 94 19.02 10.01 13.36
CA GLU A 94 18.19 10.59 14.42
C GLU A 94 17.45 9.54 15.28
N PHE A 95 17.29 8.30 14.78
CA PHE A 95 16.53 7.24 15.46
C PHE A 95 17.39 6.26 16.28
N PHE A 96 18.72 6.34 16.14
CA PHE A 96 19.67 5.49 16.86
C PHE A 96 20.61 6.35 17.70
N ASN A 97 20.99 5.87 18.88
CA ASN A 97 22.09 6.49 19.63
C ASN A 97 23.44 6.10 19.00
N GLU A 98 24.53 6.75 19.43
CA GLU A 98 25.91 6.49 18.97
C GLU A 98 26.35 5.01 19.12
N SER A 99 25.62 4.21 19.92
CA SER A 99 25.86 2.77 20.11
C SER A 99 25.02 1.87 19.18
N GLY A 100 24.25 2.44 18.25
CA GLY A 100 23.39 1.70 17.31
C GLY A 100 22.12 1.11 17.95
N HIS A 101 21.78 1.52 19.17
CA HIS A 101 20.53 1.14 19.83
C HIS A 101 19.44 2.19 19.57
N TRP A 102 18.17 1.76 19.62
CA TRP A 102 17.02 2.68 19.48
C TRP A 102 17.13 3.83 20.48
N ALA A 103 17.16 5.07 19.97
CA ALA A 103 17.13 6.26 20.81
C ALA A 103 15.75 6.43 21.48
N ASP A 104 14.67 6.13 20.74
CA ASP A 104 13.32 6.02 21.25
C ASP A 104 12.62 4.77 20.70
N ARG A 105 12.18 3.90 21.61
CA ARG A 105 11.67 2.57 21.25
C ARG A 105 10.19 2.68 20.87
N PRO A 106 9.76 2.10 19.73
CA PRO A 106 8.34 2.09 19.36
C PRO A 106 7.44 1.55 20.46
N GLN A 107 6.47 2.36 20.84
CA GLN A 107 5.34 1.93 21.65
C GLN A 107 4.35 1.17 20.76
N ALA A 108 3.76 0.09 21.28
CA ALA A 108 2.79 -0.70 20.55
C ALA A 108 1.52 0.13 20.30
N TRP A 109 1.09 0.20 19.03
CA TRP A 109 -0.15 0.86 18.66
C TRP A 109 -1.36 0.06 19.14
N ALA A 110 -2.39 0.74 19.64
CA ALA A 110 -3.72 0.15 19.75
C ALA A 110 -4.28 0.01 18.32
N ALA A 111 -4.81 -1.18 17.99
CA ALA A 111 -5.50 -1.37 16.73
C ALA A 111 -6.83 -0.60 16.76
N PRO A 112 -7.30 -0.02 15.64
CA PRO A 112 -8.61 0.63 15.59
C PRO A 112 -9.72 -0.35 15.97
N ASP A 113 -10.55 0.01 16.94
CA ASP A 113 -11.53 -0.89 17.57
C ASP A 113 -12.86 -0.96 16.81
N ASP A 114 -13.19 0.07 16.01
CA ASP A 114 -14.41 0.11 15.20
C ASP A 114 -14.23 0.55 13.74
N GLU A 115 -15.29 0.39 12.94
CA GLU A 115 -15.27 0.65 11.50
C GLU A 115 -15.06 2.15 11.15
N LEU A 116 -15.45 3.07 12.04
CA LEU A 116 -15.25 4.50 11.84
C LEU A 116 -13.79 4.87 12.10
N GLU A 117 -13.21 4.37 13.19
CA GLU A 117 -11.79 4.54 13.52
C GLU A 117 -10.91 3.94 12.41
N GLN A 118 -11.27 2.78 11.86
CA GLN A 118 -10.55 2.20 10.71
C GLN A 118 -10.57 3.12 9.48
N LYS A 119 -11.72 3.76 9.18
CA LYS A 119 -11.83 4.69 8.05
C LYS A 119 -10.95 5.92 8.27
N GLN A 120 -10.95 6.48 9.47
CA GLN A 120 -10.12 7.63 9.84
C GLN A 120 -8.64 7.28 9.79
N PHE A 121 -8.26 6.13 10.34
CA PHE A 121 -6.89 5.62 10.30
C PHE A 121 -6.40 5.49 8.85
N LEU A 122 -7.19 4.89 7.95
CA LEU A 122 -6.79 4.73 6.55
C LEU A 122 -6.59 6.07 5.84
N VAL A 123 -7.40 7.09 6.17
CA VAL A 123 -7.20 8.45 5.64
C VAL A 123 -5.88 9.05 6.13
N ILE A 124 -5.57 8.91 7.42
CA ILE A 124 -4.31 9.43 7.98
C ILE A 124 -3.10 8.68 7.44
N LEU A 125 -3.18 7.35 7.37
CA LEU A 125 -2.15 6.51 6.74
C LEU A 125 -1.90 6.93 5.29
N GLN A 126 -2.97 7.18 4.53
CA GLN A 126 -2.85 7.66 3.16
C GLN A 126 -2.15 9.02 3.10
N ASN A 127 -2.58 9.98 3.92
CA ASN A 127 -1.96 11.30 4.00
C ASN A 127 -0.46 11.21 4.35
N CYS A 128 -0.09 10.28 5.24
CA CYS A 128 1.30 10.02 5.56
C CYS A 128 2.07 9.42 4.38
N MET A 129 1.53 8.41 3.69
CA MET A 129 2.12 7.85 2.48
C MET A 129 2.30 8.88 1.35
N ASP A 130 1.42 9.88 1.27
CA ASP A 130 1.48 10.95 0.28
C ASP A 130 2.57 11.99 0.58
N ARG A 131 2.97 12.13 1.86
CA ARG A 131 4.06 13.02 2.30
C ARG A 131 5.45 12.38 2.15
N LEU A 132 5.53 11.06 1.99
CA LEU A 132 6.81 10.40 1.73
C LEU A 132 7.32 10.68 0.30
N PRO A 133 8.64 10.73 0.10
CA PRO A 133 9.23 10.72 -1.23
C PRO A 133 8.64 9.58 -2.07
N LYS A 134 8.27 9.87 -3.33
CA LYS A 134 7.52 8.93 -4.20
C LYS A 134 8.17 7.56 -4.30
N LYS A 135 9.51 7.49 -4.43
CA LYS A 135 10.24 6.21 -4.47
C LYS A 135 10.13 5.41 -3.17
N LEU A 136 10.16 6.08 -2.00
CA LEU A 136 9.99 5.41 -0.69
C LEU A 136 8.55 4.93 -0.48
N SER A 137 7.57 5.77 -0.82
CA SER A 137 6.15 5.41 -0.77
C SER A 137 5.85 4.21 -1.67
N ARG A 138 6.37 4.22 -2.91
CA ARG A 138 6.23 3.10 -3.86
C ARG A 138 6.94 1.85 -3.37
N LEU A 139 8.15 1.97 -2.83
CA LEU A 139 8.91 0.85 -2.26
C LEU A 139 8.15 0.18 -1.09
N PHE A 140 7.61 0.97 -0.18
CA PHE A 140 6.78 0.46 0.93
C PHE A 140 5.51 -0.22 0.43
N LEU A 141 4.82 0.38 -0.55
CA LEU A 141 3.66 -0.23 -1.19
C LEU A 141 4.02 -1.58 -1.82
N MET A 142 5.09 -1.66 -2.60
CA MET A 142 5.53 -2.90 -3.21
C MET A 142 5.91 -3.97 -2.17
N ARG A 143 6.64 -3.58 -1.12
CA ARG A 143 7.14 -4.54 -0.14
C ARG A 143 6.13 -4.93 0.94
N ASP A 144 5.60 -3.97 1.66
CA ASP A 144 4.84 -4.19 2.90
C ASP A 144 3.33 -4.36 2.61
N ILE A 145 2.86 -3.89 1.46
CA ILE A 145 1.44 -3.99 1.06
C ILE A 145 1.25 -5.03 -0.05
N PHE A 146 2.13 -5.03 -1.06
CA PHE A 146 2.05 -5.96 -2.18
C PHE A 146 2.90 -7.21 -1.98
N GLU A 147 3.74 -7.28 -0.95
CA GLU A 147 4.60 -8.44 -0.68
C GLU A 147 5.42 -8.88 -1.91
N ASP A 148 5.73 -7.95 -2.81
CA ASP A 148 6.55 -8.21 -3.98
C ASP A 148 7.94 -8.69 -3.54
N ASP A 149 8.56 -9.51 -4.38
CA ASP A 149 9.90 -10.00 -4.13
C ASP A 149 10.93 -8.87 -4.34
N ASN A 150 12.04 -8.97 -3.62
CA ASN A 150 13.07 -7.92 -3.64
C ASN A 150 13.69 -7.73 -5.03
N GLN A 151 13.72 -8.77 -5.88
CA GLN A 151 14.29 -8.68 -7.22
C GLN A 151 13.38 -7.88 -8.15
N ALA A 152 12.06 -8.13 -8.10
CA ALA A 152 11.06 -7.35 -8.82
C ALA A 152 11.06 -5.88 -8.37
N ILE A 153 11.15 -5.63 -7.06
CA ILE A 153 11.25 -4.28 -6.49
C ILE A 153 12.49 -3.54 -6.98
N CYS A 154 13.66 -4.17 -6.89
CA CYS A 154 14.93 -3.56 -7.32
C CYS A 154 14.92 -3.21 -8.81
N LYS A 155 14.33 -4.09 -9.64
CA LYS A 155 14.20 -3.87 -11.08
C LYS A 155 13.24 -2.73 -11.40
N GLU A 156 12.09 -2.67 -10.74
CA GLU A 156 11.06 -1.64 -10.99
C GLU A 156 11.50 -0.25 -10.54
N LEU A 157 12.22 -0.15 -9.42
CA LEU A 157 12.60 1.13 -8.83
C LEU A 157 14.01 1.59 -9.22
N GLU A 158 14.72 0.77 -10.00
CA GLU A 158 16.11 0.98 -10.41
C GLU A 158 17.05 1.20 -9.21
N ILE A 159 16.96 0.32 -8.22
CA ILE A 159 17.77 0.37 -7.00
C ILE A 159 18.55 -0.94 -6.78
N SER A 160 19.66 -0.86 -6.05
CA SER A 160 20.40 -2.06 -5.65
C SER A 160 19.70 -2.80 -4.50
N PRO A 161 19.88 -4.12 -4.38
CA PRO A 161 19.35 -4.89 -3.25
C PRO A 161 19.81 -4.34 -1.89
N THR A 162 21.05 -3.88 -1.79
CA THR A 162 21.60 -3.26 -0.57
C THR A 162 20.89 -1.96 -0.24
N ASN A 163 20.60 -1.11 -1.23
CA ASN A 163 19.90 0.15 -1.02
C ASN A 163 18.40 -0.06 -0.71
N ALA A 164 17.78 -1.12 -1.23
CA ALA A 164 16.37 -1.43 -1.01
C ALA A 164 16.03 -1.58 0.49
N TRP A 165 16.86 -2.27 1.26
CA TRP A 165 16.66 -2.43 2.70
C TRP A 165 16.74 -1.11 3.47
N VAL A 166 17.70 -0.26 3.13
CA VAL A 166 17.88 1.05 3.76
C VAL A 166 16.70 1.97 3.41
N MET A 167 16.29 1.99 2.14
CA MET A 167 15.13 2.75 1.70
C MET A 167 13.83 2.23 2.35
N LEU A 168 13.64 0.92 2.49
CA LEU A 168 12.49 0.34 3.19
C LEU A 168 12.45 0.75 4.65
N TYR A 169 13.60 0.72 5.32
CA TYR A 169 13.71 1.22 6.68
C TYR A 169 13.29 2.69 6.78
N ARG A 170 13.81 3.57 5.90
CA ARG A 170 13.43 4.99 5.84
C ARG A 170 11.93 5.18 5.59
N ALA A 171 11.35 4.40 4.69
CA ALA A 171 9.92 4.48 4.40
C ALA A 171 9.08 4.14 5.63
N ARG A 172 9.42 3.07 6.35
CA ARG A 172 8.72 2.67 7.57
C ARG A 172 8.88 3.68 8.70
N MET A 173 10.08 4.23 8.88
CA MET A 173 10.32 5.25 9.92
C MET A 173 9.62 6.58 9.63
N GLY A 174 9.63 7.03 8.36
CA GLY A 174 8.90 8.23 7.96
C GLY A 174 7.39 8.09 8.16
N LEU A 175 6.83 6.93 7.79
CA LEU A 175 5.42 6.63 8.02
C LEU A 175 5.08 6.62 9.52
N ARG A 176 5.93 5.98 10.33
CA ARG A 176 5.75 5.94 11.77
C ARG A 176 5.74 7.34 12.38
N LYS A 177 6.75 8.18 12.12
CA LYS A 177 6.82 9.55 12.67
C LYS A 177 5.57 10.36 12.29
N CYS A 178 5.11 10.21 11.06
CA CYS A 178 3.90 10.88 10.58
C CYS A 178 2.63 10.37 11.29
N LEU A 179 2.51 9.05 11.48
CA LEU A 179 1.37 8.46 12.18
C LEU A 179 1.37 8.82 13.67
N GLU A 180 2.52 8.86 14.33
CA GLU A 180 2.62 9.29 15.73
C GLU A 180 2.11 10.73 15.91
N LEU A 181 2.46 11.64 15.01
CA LEU A 181 2.01 13.03 15.05
C LEU A 181 0.53 13.25 14.69
N HIS A 182 -0.04 12.37 13.86
CA HIS A 182 -1.37 12.62 13.28
C HIS A 182 -2.46 11.65 13.74
N TRP A 183 -2.10 10.52 14.35
CA TRP A 183 -3.03 9.52 14.88
C TRP A 183 -3.00 9.46 16.40
N LEU A 184 -1.82 9.50 17.04
CA LEU A 184 -1.71 9.31 18.49
C LEU A 184 -1.96 10.58 19.33
N GLU A 185 -1.97 11.76 18.70
CA GLU A 185 -2.35 13.03 19.36
C GLU A 185 -3.87 13.31 19.31
N THR A 186 -4.67 12.37 18.78
CA THR A 186 -6.14 12.46 18.70
C THR A 186 -6.78 11.58 19.76
#